data_AF-A0A9Q6A6Z7-F1
#
_entry.id   AF-A0A9Q6A6Z7-F1
#
_cell.length_a   1.000
_cell.length_b   1.000
_cell.length_c   1.000
_cell.angle_alpha   90.00
_cell.angle_beta   90.00
_cell.angle_gamma   90.00
#
_symmetry.space_group_name_H-M   'P 1'
#
loop_
_entity.id
_entity.type
_entity.pdbx_description
1 polymer ?
#
loop_
_entity_poly.entity_id
_entity_poly.type
_entity_poly.pdbx_seq_one_letter_code
_entity_poly.pdbx_strand_id
1 'polypeptide(L)'
;METISTCLKDYGALLGSIVAVILTSILVMQRNKLKRNETILTESLMEASGSLFFTIKSILNKVKITDITEELKEFFDKYSKNHNSIVKLKDKHIVKRFVELEELYYVYLSEKTSDNLDRLMTKFVILKNDIEQVFYTEHKVVNKEIRWYLIVESKENVWFRMLLRGYRYFSHTVIFAAFLDIIMVYLTITDRFSEEHLLEEIYGWVFLFSQLISILLVFVLFVNFMIHLTEDEKDNWGTKFCRFIIPKRLVQRYPFLRRFTGGDKEVNSEKRAIKEYEEKYKQWINRERR
;
A
#
# COMPACT_ATOMS: atom_id res chain seq x y z
N MET A 1 -2.06 42.92 -30.07
CA MET A 1 -3.42 42.33 -30.07
C MET A 1 -3.65 41.45 -31.29
N GLU A 2 -3.54 41.96 -32.53
CA GLU A 2 -3.75 41.15 -33.75
C GLU A 2 -2.72 40.02 -33.90
N THR A 3 -1.44 40.26 -33.61
CA THR A 3 -0.34 39.31 -33.82
C THR A 3 -0.36 38.09 -32.90
N ILE A 4 -0.72 38.26 -31.62
CA ILE A 4 -0.83 37.14 -30.66
C ILE A 4 -2.12 36.34 -30.93
N SER A 5 -3.23 37.04 -31.20
CA SER A 5 -4.50 36.40 -31.57
C SER A 5 -4.39 35.63 -32.88
N THR A 6 -3.73 36.18 -33.91
CA THR A 6 -3.42 35.47 -35.16
C THR A 6 -2.46 34.32 -34.93
N CYS A 7 -1.42 34.48 -34.10
CA CYS A 7 -0.51 33.37 -33.79
C CYS A 7 -1.20 32.21 -33.05
N LEU A 8 -2.10 32.49 -32.10
CA LEU A 8 -2.92 31.47 -31.43
C LEU A 8 -3.99 30.85 -32.36
N LYS A 9 -4.52 31.62 -33.31
CA LYS A 9 -5.52 31.15 -34.28
C LYS A 9 -4.89 30.31 -35.39
N ASP A 10 -3.67 30.63 -35.82
CA ASP A 10 -2.95 29.97 -36.90
C ASP A 10 -2.10 28.79 -36.40
N TYR A 11 -1.52 28.89 -35.20
CA TYR A 11 -0.64 27.86 -34.62
C TYR A 11 -1.20 27.18 -33.38
N GLY A 12 -2.32 27.63 -32.81
CA GLY A 12 -2.90 27.02 -31.60
C GLY A 12 -3.30 25.56 -31.78
N ALA A 13 -3.80 25.18 -32.95
CA ALA A 13 -4.07 23.77 -33.28
C ALA A 13 -2.79 22.93 -33.32
N LEU A 14 -1.71 23.52 -33.85
CA LEU A 14 -0.40 22.87 -33.99
C LEU A 14 0.31 22.76 -32.63
N LEU A 15 0.35 23.83 -31.84
CA LEU A 15 0.83 23.84 -30.45
C LEU A 15 0.01 22.90 -29.57
N GLY A 16 -1.32 22.93 -29.68
CA GLY A 16 -2.21 22.01 -28.97
C GLY A 16 -1.93 20.55 -29.31
N SER A 17 -1.67 20.24 -30.59
CA SER A 17 -1.29 18.89 -31.02
C SER A 17 0.06 18.45 -30.46
N ILE A 18 1.06 19.34 -30.42
CA ILE A 18 2.39 19.06 -29.87
C ILE A 18 2.28 18.78 -28.37
N VAL A 19 1.54 19.62 -27.63
CA VAL A 19 1.30 19.43 -26.20
C VAL A 19 0.53 18.14 -25.95
N ALA A 20 -0.49 17.83 -26.75
CA ALA A 20 -1.25 16.60 -26.63
C ALA A 20 -0.37 15.36 -26.86
N VAL A 21 0.52 15.38 -27.86
CA VAL A 21 1.45 14.27 -28.11
C VAL A 21 2.43 14.09 -26.95
N ILE A 22 2.99 15.17 -26.40
CA ILE A 22 3.91 15.11 -25.25
C ILE A 22 3.17 14.56 -24.02
N LEU A 23 1.98 15.08 -23.71
CA LEU A 23 1.18 14.64 -22.57
C LEU A 23 0.79 13.16 -22.69
N THR A 24 0.35 12.77 -23.89
CA THR A 24 -0.03 11.37 -24.18
C THR A 24 1.18 10.45 -24.05
N SER A 25 2.35 10.86 -24.55
CA SER A 25 3.59 10.09 -24.40
C SER A 25 4.00 9.90 -22.94
N ILE A 26 3.94 10.96 -22.13
CA ILE A 26 4.22 10.89 -20.69
C ILE A 26 3.22 9.95 -20.00
N LEU A 27 1.92 10.06 -20.30
CA LEU A 27 0.87 9.21 -19.74
C LEU A 27 1.06 7.74 -20.15
N VAL A 28 1.41 7.47 -21.41
CA VAL A 28 1.70 6.11 -21.90
C VAL A 28 2.93 5.54 -21.19
N MET A 29 4.00 6.32 -21.03
CA MET A 29 5.19 5.89 -20.32
C MET A 29 4.90 5.60 -18.85
N GLN A 30 4.13 6.45 -18.17
CA GLN A 30 3.70 6.22 -16.78
C GLN A 30 2.82 4.97 -16.67
N ARG A 31 1.86 4.79 -17.58
CA ARG A 31 1.00 3.59 -17.63
C ARG A 31 1.81 2.32 -17.83
N ASN A 32 2.81 2.34 -18.70
CA ASN A 32 3.69 1.19 -18.93
C ASN A 32 4.56 0.87 -17.71
N LYS A 33 5.06 1.89 -17.01
CA LYS A 33 5.77 1.70 -15.73
C LYS A 33 4.85 1.11 -14.65
N LEU A 34 3.62 1.60 -14.53
CA LEU A 34 2.62 1.08 -13.59
C LEU A 34 2.30 -0.38 -13.89
N LYS A 35 1.99 -0.72 -15.15
CA LYS A 35 1.73 -2.11 -15.57
C LYS A 35 2.92 -3.02 -15.26
N ARG A 36 4.15 -2.59 -15.56
CA ARG A 36 5.35 -3.37 -15.24
C ARG A 36 5.48 -3.62 -13.73
N ASN A 37 5.19 -2.61 -12.91
CA ASN A 37 5.23 -2.76 -11.45
C ASN A 37 4.11 -3.68 -10.95
N GLU A 38 2.92 -3.63 -11.52
CA GLU A 38 1.82 -4.56 -11.21
C GLU A 38 2.19 -6.00 -11.56
N THR A 39 2.79 -6.25 -12.73
CA THR A 39 3.30 -7.57 -13.13
C THR A 39 4.30 -8.09 -12.12
N ILE A 40 5.27 -7.27 -11.74
CA ILE A 40 6.29 -7.61 -10.73
C ILE A 40 5.67 -7.92 -9.36
N LEU A 41 4.65 -7.17 -8.94
CA LEU A 41 3.93 -7.44 -7.69
C LEU A 41 3.09 -8.72 -7.78
N THR A 42 2.54 -9.04 -8.95
CA THR A 42 1.78 -10.27 -9.17
C THR A 42 2.71 -11.49 -9.13
N GLU A 43 3.88 -11.40 -9.77
CA GLU A 43 4.93 -12.40 -9.69
C GLU A 43 5.43 -12.56 -8.25
N SER A 44 5.66 -11.46 -7.52
CA SER A 44 6.01 -11.51 -6.09
C SER A 44 4.93 -12.20 -5.26
N LEU A 45 3.66 -11.86 -5.49
CA LEU A 45 2.52 -12.45 -4.79
C LEU A 45 2.41 -13.96 -5.02
N MET A 46 2.63 -14.42 -6.25
CA MET A 46 2.50 -15.83 -6.60
C MET A 46 3.74 -16.65 -6.23
N GLU A 47 4.94 -16.14 -6.52
CA GLU A 47 6.18 -16.92 -6.43
C GLU A 47 6.95 -16.71 -5.13
N ALA A 48 6.79 -15.56 -4.46
CA ALA A 48 7.56 -15.20 -3.28
C ALA A 48 6.67 -15.08 -2.02
N SER A 49 5.89 -14.00 -1.88
CA SER A 49 5.15 -13.70 -0.65
C SER A 49 4.03 -14.71 -0.39
N GLY A 50 3.26 -15.09 -1.40
CA GLY A 50 2.21 -16.10 -1.27
C GLY A 50 2.77 -17.49 -0.98
N SER A 51 3.76 -17.92 -1.76
CA SER A 51 4.46 -19.20 -1.56
C SER A 51 5.01 -19.33 -0.13
N LEU A 52 5.77 -18.33 0.33
CA LEU A 52 6.33 -18.31 1.69
C LEU A 52 5.24 -18.25 2.76
N PHE A 53 4.21 -17.41 2.59
CA PHE A 53 3.11 -17.30 3.54
C PHE A 53 2.38 -18.63 3.74
N PHE A 54 2.00 -19.30 2.66
CA PHE A 54 1.28 -20.57 2.73
C PHE A 54 2.15 -21.71 3.25
N THR A 55 3.44 -21.77 2.89
CA THR A 55 4.37 -22.76 3.44
C THR A 55 4.57 -22.58 4.95
N ILE A 56 4.83 -21.35 5.42
CA ILE A 56 5.00 -21.08 6.85
C ILE A 56 3.71 -21.38 7.62
N LYS A 57 2.55 -21.03 7.06
CA LYS A 57 1.24 -21.34 7.66
C LYS A 57 0.97 -22.84 7.70
N SER A 58 1.38 -23.60 6.69
CA SER A 58 1.29 -25.07 6.68
C SER A 58 2.06 -25.66 7.85
N ILE A 59 3.33 -25.26 8.01
CA ILE A 59 4.21 -25.72 9.09
C ILE A 59 3.60 -25.42 10.46
N LEU A 60 3.13 -24.19 10.66
CA LEU A 60 2.52 -23.76 11.93
C LEU A 60 1.20 -24.48 12.25
N ASN A 61 0.48 -24.99 11.25
CA ASN A 61 -0.78 -25.70 11.44
C ASN A 61 -0.60 -27.20 11.71
N LYS A 62 0.63 -27.73 11.67
CA LYS A 62 0.88 -29.14 11.95
C LYS A 62 0.65 -29.46 13.42
N VAL A 63 0.17 -30.67 13.64
CA VAL A 63 -0.24 -31.19 14.95
C VAL A 63 0.79 -32.18 15.50
N LYS A 64 1.96 -32.38 14.89
CA LYS A 64 3.04 -33.20 15.48
C LYS A 64 4.36 -32.46 15.42
N ILE A 65 5.15 -32.53 16.50
CA ILE A 65 6.47 -31.89 16.57
C ILE A 65 7.42 -32.50 15.55
N THR A 66 7.36 -33.82 15.33
CA THR A 66 8.16 -34.53 14.31
C THR A 66 7.93 -33.95 12.92
N ASP A 67 6.65 -33.78 12.56
CA ASP A 67 6.24 -33.27 11.25
C ASP A 67 6.66 -31.81 11.08
N ILE A 68 6.60 -31.01 12.17
CA ILE A 68 7.10 -29.63 12.17
C ILE A 68 8.60 -29.60 11.93
N THR A 69 9.37 -30.43 12.62
CA THR A 69 10.83 -30.45 12.45
C THR A 69 11.26 -30.91 11.06
N GLU A 70 10.51 -31.84 10.47
CA GLU A 70 10.73 -32.32 9.10
C GLU A 70 10.40 -31.23 8.08
N GLU A 71 9.24 -30.57 8.17
CA GLU A 71 8.90 -29.48 7.25
C GLU A 71 9.76 -28.22 7.47
N LEU A 72 10.23 -27.94 8.70
CA LEU A 72 11.22 -26.88 8.94
C LEU A 72 12.53 -27.20 8.22
N LYS A 73 12.97 -28.47 8.24
CA LYS A 73 14.16 -28.89 7.49
C LYS A 73 13.96 -28.68 6.00
N GLU A 74 12.83 -29.11 5.43
CA GLU A 74 12.51 -28.90 4.03
C GLU A 74 12.43 -27.41 3.67
N PHE A 75 11.87 -26.59 4.56
CA PHE A 75 11.80 -25.14 4.42
C PHE A 75 13.19 -24.52 4.32
N PHE A 76 14.09 -24.78 5.28
CA PHE A 76 15.44 -24.24 5.22
C PHE A 76 16.24 -24.83 4.05
N ASP A 77 16.11 -26.11 3.74
CA ASP A 77 16.77 -26.72 2.59
C ASP A 77 16.38 -26.04 1.26
N LYS A 78 15.11 -25.65 1.11
CA LYS A 78 14.59 -24.99 -0.08
C LYS A 78 15.00 -23.52 -0.16
N TYR A 79 14.89 -22.78 0.95
CA TYR A 79 15.01 -21.32 0.94
C TYR A 79 16.41 -20.81 1.32
N SER A 80 17.22 -21.59 2.05
CA SER A 80 18.64 -21.29 2.30
C SER A 80 19.50 -21.56 1.07
N LYS A 81 19.25 -22.64 0.32
CA LYS A 81 20.00 -22.92 -0.92
C LYS A 81 19.66 -21.95 -2.06
N ASN A 82 18.41 -21.47 -2.10
CA ASN A 82 17.93 -20.55 -3.12
C ASN A 82 17.29 -19.30 -2.50
N HIS A 83 18.16 -18.35 -2.13
CA HIS A 83 17.78 -17.06 -1.55
C HIS A 83 16.90 -16.19 -2.47
N ASN A 84 16.78 -16.52 -3.77
CA ASN A 84 16.06 -15.69 -4.74
C ASN A 84 14.61 -15.41 -4.32
N SER A 85 13.93 -16.39 -3.73
CA SER A 85 12.53 -16.26 -3.29
C SER A 85 12.38 -15.24 -2.15
N ILE A 86 13.37 -15.15 -1.26
CA ILE A 86 13.37 -14.23 -0.11
C ILE A 86 13.81 -12.83 -0.57
N VAL A 87 14.82 -12.76 -1.44
CA VAL A 87 15.29 -11.49 -2.02
C VAL A 87 14.21 -10.84 -2.89
N LYS A 88 13.39 -11.65 -3.59
CA LYS A 88 12.25 -11.19 -4.39
C LYS A 88 11.19 -10.42 -3.56
N LEU A 89 11.11 -10.63 -2.24
CA LEU A 89 10.21 -9.87 -1.34
C LEU A 89 10.61 -8.39 -1.21
N LYS A 90 11.83 -8.01 -1.61
CA LYS A 90 12.35 -6.63 -1.61
C LYS A 90 12.31 -5.90 -0.26
N ASP A 91 12.03 -6.62 0.83
CA ASP A 91 12.07 -6.10 2.19
C ASP A 91 13.35 -6.56 2.90
N LYS A 92 14.25 -5.61 3.14
CA LYS A 92 15.51 -5.84 3.85
C LYS A 92 15.29 -6.41 5.25
N HIS A 93 14.20 -6.05 5.92
CA HIS A 93 13.90 -6.54 7.27
C HIS A 93 13.54 -8.02 7.27
N ILE A 94 12.74 -8.46 6.30
CA ILE A 94 12.37 -9.88 6.16
C ILE A 94 13.61 -10.74 5.86
N VAL A 95 14.46 -10.26 4.94
CA VAL A 95 15.73 -10.94 4.62
C VAL A 95 16.60 -11.08 5.88
N LYS A 96 16.78 -10.02 6.66
CA LYS A 96 17.57 -10.06 7.89
C LYS A 96 16.97 -11.04 8.91
N ARG A 97 15.66 -11.00 9.14
CA ARG A 97 14.97 -11.90 10.07
C ARG A 97 15.06 -13.36 9.64
N PHE A 98 15.05 -13.63 8.33
CA PHE A 98 15.23 -14.98 7.82
C PHE A 98 16.64 -15.52 8.14
N VAL A 99 17.68 -14.72 7.95
CA VAL A 99 19.06 -15.11 8.30
C VAL A 99 19.19 -15.36 9.81
N GLU A 100 18.64 -14.46 10.65
CA GLU A 100 18.62 -14.65 12.11
C GLU A 100 17.86 -15.93 12.52
N LEU A 101 16.79 -16.28 11.79
CA LEU A 101 16.01 -17.49 12.01
C LEU A 101 16.78 -18.76 11.58
N GLU A 102 17.51 -18.70 10.47
CA GLU A 102 18.37 -19.78 9.99
C GLU A 102 19.50 -20.10 11.00
N GLU A 103 20.14 -19.07 11.55
CA GLU A 103 21.13 -19.25 12.62
C GLU A 103 20.53 -19.98 13.84
N LEU A 104 19.33 -19.58 14.27
CA LEU A 104 18.62 -20.25 15.37
C LEU A 104 18.23 -21.69 15.04
N TYR A 105 17.94 -22.00 13.77
CA TYR A 105 17.64 -23.36 13.35
C TYR A 105 18.86 -24.28 13.46
N TYR A 106 20.05 -23.81 13.06
CA TYR A 106 21.28 -24.58 13.24
C TYR A 106 21.65 -24.77 14.71
N VAL A 107 21.44 -23.76 15.56
CA VAL A 107 21.62 -23.88 17.03
C VAL A 107 20.65 -24.90 17.63
N TYR A 108 19.40 -24.93 17.16
CA TYR A 108 18.45 -25.95 17.58
C TYR A 108 18.88 -27.36 17.16
N LEU A 109 19.41 -27.54 15.94
CA LEU A 109 19.90 -28.85 15.48
C LEU A 109 21.07 -29.37 16.32
N SER A 110 21.94 -28.49 16.83
CA SER A 110 23.09 -28.87 17.67
C SER A 110 22.71 -29.19 19.11
N GLU A 111 21.84 -28.39 19.74
CA GLU A 111 21.58 -28.50 21.18
C GLU A 111 20.25 -29.19 21.51
N LYS A 112 19.31 -29.27 20.56
CA LYS A 112 17.97 -29.91 20.66
C LYS A 112 17.24 -29.65 21.99
N THR A 113 17.41 -28.47 22.57
CA THR A 113 16.73 -28.06 23.80
C THR A 113 15.34 -27.49 23.51
N SER A 114 14.43 -27.63 24.49
CA SER A 114 13.09 -27.04 24.41
C SER A 114 13.13 -25.53 24.27
N ASP A 115 14.06 -24.87 24.96
CA ASP A 115 14.16 -23.42 24.99
C ASP A 115 14.62 -22.87 23.64
N ASN A 116 15.53 -23.58 22.95
CA ASN A 116 15.96 -23.22 21.60
C ASN A 116 14.82 -23.42 20.59
N LEU A 117 14.01 -24.48 20.74
CA LEU A 117 12.81 -24.69 19.92
C LEU A 117 11.77 -23.58 20.11
N ASP A 118 11.48 -23.22 21.36
CA ASP A 118 10.51 -22.17 21.67
C ASP A 118 10.97 -20.80 21.12
N ARG A 119 12.29 -20.50 21.20
CA ARG A 119 12.89 -19.30 20.62
C ARG A 119 12.84 -19.30 19.09
N LEU A 120 13.14 -20.43 18.45
CA LEU A 120 13.03 -20.61 17.01
C LEU A 120 11.58 -20.39 16.55
N MET A 121 10.62 -21.06 17.17
CA MET A 121 9.20 -20.97 16.81
C MET A 121 8.64 -19.57 17.02
N THR A 122 9.06 -18.87 18.08
CA THR A 122 8.67 -17.46 18.30
C THR A 122 9.14 -16.58 17.15
N LYS A 123 10.40 -16.70 16.73
CA LYS A 123 10.94 -15.94 15.58
C LYS A 123 10.32 -16.39 14.26
N PHE A 124 9.93 -17.65 14.13
CA PHE A 124 9.19 -18.18 12.98
C PHE A 124 7.81 -17.52 12.83
N VAL A 125 7.07 -17.35 13.92
CA VAL A 125 5.79 -16.63 13.94
C VAL A 125 5.96 -15.14 13.63
N ILE A 126 7.04 -14.52 14.09
CA ILE A 126 7.36 -13.11 13.73
C ILE A 126 7.57 -12.99 12.22
N LEU A 127 8.38 -13.89 11.64
CA LEU A 127 8.60 -13.92 10.19
C LEU A 127 7.30 -14.13 9.41
N LYS A 128 6.43 -15.05 9.87
CA LYS A 128 5.09 -15.27 9.31
C LYS A 128 4.28 -13.97 9.24
N ASN A 129 4.26 -13.20 10.33
CA ASN A 129 3.46 -11.97 10.43
C ASN A 129 4.00 -10.86 9.51
N ASP A 130 5.33 -10.74 9.38
CA ASP A 130 5.94 -9.78 8.47
C ASP A 130 5.62 -10.12 7.00
N ILE A 131 5.73 -11.41 6.64
CA ILE A 131 5.38 -11.90 5.29
C ILE A 131 3.87 -11.75 5.03
N GLU A 132 3.02 -12.02 6.01
CA GLU A 132 1.56 -11.83 5.92
C GLU A 132 1.21 -10.36 5.61
N GLN A 133 1.90 -9.41 6.24
CA GLN A 133 1.69 -7.99 5.96
C GLN A 133 2.07 -7.62 4.52
N VAL A 134 3.20 -8.13 4.02
CA VAL A 134 3.61 -7.94 2.61
C VAL A 134 2.60 -8.58 1.67
N PHE A 135 2.21 -9.83 1.93
CA PHE A 135 1.23 -10.57 1.15
C PHE A 135 -0.10 -9.81 1.00
N TYR A 136 -0.70 -9.33 2.09
CA TYR A 136 -1.97 -8.59 2.00
C TYR A 136 -1.81 -7.23 1.32
N THR A 137 -0.63 -6.60 1.45
CA THR A 137 -0.35 -5.33 0.76
C THR A 137 -0.26 -5.54 -0.74
N GLU A 138 0.52 -6.53 -1.19
CA GLU A 138 0.63 -6.89 -2.61
C GLU A 138 -0.72 -7.33 -3.17
N HIS A 139 -1.45 -8.19 -2.45
CA HIS A 139 -2.79 -8.62 -2.83
C HIS A 139 -3.77 -7.45 -2.97
N LYS A 140 -3.71 -6.44 -2.07
CA LYS A 140 -4.56 -5.23 -2.17
C LYS A 140 -4.23 -4.40 -3.40
N VAL A 141 -2.95 -4.32 -3.78
CA VAL A 141 -2.52 -3.56 -4.97
C VAL A 141 -2.90 -4.29 -6.25
N VAL A 142 -2.55 -5.58 -6.39
CA VAL A 142 -2.84 -6.39 -7.57
C VAL A 142 -4.35 -6.49 -7.80
N ASN A 143 -5.13 -6.70 -6.73
CA ASN A 143 -6.58 -6.87 -6.83
C ASN A 143 -7.36 -5.58 -6.61
N LYS A 144 -6.75 -4.39 -6.75
CA LYS A 144 -7.43 -3.11 -6.52
C LYS A 144 -8.66 -2.93 -7.42
N GLU A 145 -8.55 -3.30 -8.69
CA GLU A 145 -9.66 -3.19 -9.65
C GLU A 145 -10.77 -4.21 -9.39
N ILE A 146 -10.38 -5.45 -9.07
CA ILE A 146 -11.31 -6.53 -8.69
C ILE A 146 -12.04 -6.15 -7.40
N ARG A 147 -11.35 -5.56 -6.44
CA ARG A 147 -11.94 -5.09 -5.18
C ARG A 147 -13.03 -4.05 -5.44
N TRP A 148 -12.79 -3.08 -6.31
CA TRP A 148 -13.83 -2.12 -6.71
C TRP A 148 -15.05 -2.82 -7.32
N TYR A 149 -14.80 -3.79 -8.20
CA TYR A 149 -15.87 -4.57 -8.81
C TYR A 149 -16.68 -5.33 -7.75
N LEU A 150 -16.02 -5.98 -6.80
CA LEU A 150 -16.66 -6.68 -5.67
C LEU A 150 -17.46 -5.72 -4.77
N ILE A 151 -16.97 -4.51 -4.50
CA ILE A 151 -17.71 -3.50 -3.72
C ILE A 151 -19.00 -3.11 -4.44
N VAL A 152 -18.91 -2.88 -5.75
CA VAL A 152 -20.05 -2.53 -6.59
C VAL A 152 -21.07 -3.68 -6.62
N GLU A 153 -20.60 -4.92 -6.75
CA GLU A 153 -21.47 -6.10 -6.88
C GLU A 153 -22.04 -6.59 -5.55
N SER A 154 -21.34 -6.35 -4.42
CA SER A 154 -21.80 -6.67 -3.06
C SER A 154 -23.07 -5.91 -2.64
N LYS A 155 -23.44 -4.87 -3.38
CA LYS A 155 -24.67 -4.11 -3.13
C LYS A 155 -25.83 -4.79 -3.86
N GLU A 156 -26.80 -5.27 -3.07
CA GLU A 156 -28.02 -5.89 -3.56
C GLU A 156 -28.88 -4.92 -4.39
N ASN A 157 -28.85 -3.62 -4.05
CA ASN A 157 -29.63 -2.60 -4.75
C ASN A 157 -28.99 -2.19 -6.09
N VAL A 158 -29.71 -2.45 -7.19
CA VAL A 158 -29.32 -2.13 -8.57
C VAL A 158 -29.07 -0.63 -8.79
N TRP A 159 -29.88 0.25 -8.18
CA TRP A 159 -29.70 1.70 -8.31
C TRP A 159 -28.41 2.17 -7.64
N PHE A 160 -28.11 1.63 -6.47
CA PHE A 160 -26.87 1.95 -5.74
C PHE A 160 -25.63 1.44 -6.49
N ARG A 161 -25.74 0.28 -7.14
CA ARG A 161 -24.72 -0.27 -8.03
C ARG A 161 -24.45 0.62 -9.24
N MET A 162 -25.50 1.13 -9.90
CA MET A 162 -25.36 2.08 -11.00
C MET A 162 -24.75 3.41 -10.54
N LEU A 163 -25.18 3.96 -9.40
CA LEU A 163 -24.62 5.17 -8.81
C LEU A 163 -23.13 5.04 -8.52
N LEU A 164 -22.68 3.93 -7.93
CA LEU A 164 -21.25 3.68 -7.68
C LEU A 164 -20.45 3.58 -8.99
N ARG A 165 -21.00 2.91 -10.01
CA ARG A 165 -20.36 2.85 -11.34
C ARG A 165 -20.21 4.25 -11.94
N GLY A 166 -21.28 5.05 -11.92
CA GLY A 166 -21.25 6.44 -12.40
C GLY A 166 -20.30 7.33 -11.59
N TYR A 167 -20.27 7.16 -10.27
CA TYR A 167 -19.36 7.88 -9.37
C TYR A 167 -17.90 7.65 -9.73
N ARG A 168 -17.48 6.43 -10.11
CA ARG A 168 -16.08 6.18 -10.49
C ARG A 168 -15.66 7.07 -11.66
N TYR A 169 -16.47 7.15 -12.71
CA TYR A 169 -16.20 8.03 -13.85
C TYR A 169 -16.22 9.50 -13.44
N PHE A 170 -17.24 9.92 -12.69
CA PHE A 170 -17.35 11.28 -12.17
C PHE A 170 -16.13 11.70 -11.33
N SER A 171 -15.66 10.84 -10.42
CA SER A 171 -14.50 11.10 -9.57
C SER A 171 -13.22 11.29 -10.39
N HIS A 172 -13.01 10.47 -11.44
CA HIS A 172 -11.87 10.64 -12.35
C HIS A 172 -11.96 11.94 -13.14
N THR A 173 -13.15 12.31 -13.62
CA THR A 173 -13.38 13.56 -14.33
C THR A 173 -13.12 14.78 -13.45
N VAL A 174 -13.58 14.76 -12.18
CA VAL A 174 -13.34 15.84 -11.22
C VAL A 174 -11.85 15.98 -10.90
N ILE A 175 -11.13 14.87 -10.69
CA ILE A 175 -9.68 14.90 -10.44
C ILE A 175 -8.93 15.46 -11.65
N PHE A 176 -9.31 15.07 -12.86
CA PHE A 176 -8.71 15.60 -14.08
C PHE A 176 -9.00 17.10 -14.26
N ALA A 177 -10.24 17.52 -14.03
CA ALA A 177 -10.63 18.93 -14.06
C ALA A 177 -9.85 19.76 -13.03
N ALA A 178 -9.65 19.23 -11.82
CA ALA A 178 -8.83 19.89 -10.79
C ALA A 178 -7.37 20.05 -11.20
N PHE A 179 -6.81 19.09 -11.93
CA PHE A 179 -5.45 19.23 -12.46
C PHE A 179 -5.35 20.35 -13.51
N LEU A 180 -6.33 20.46 -14.42
CA LEU A 180 -6.40 21.55 -15.39
C LEU A 180 -6.62 22.91 -14.70
N ASP A 181 -7.44 22.94 -13.67
CA ASP A 181 -7.71 24.15 -12.87
C ASP A 181 -6.43 24.67 -12.20
N ILE A 182 -5.60 23.78 -11.64
CA ILE A 182 -4.29 24.17 -11.07
C ILE A 182 -3.39 24.83 -12.14
N ILE A 183 -3.37 24.30 -13.36
CA ILE A 183 -2.60 24.88 -14.47
C ILE A 183 -3.15 26.27 -14.82
N MET A 184 -4.48 26.42 -14.92
CA MET A 184 -5.12 27.70 -15.24
C MET A 184 -4.90 28.75 -14.15
N VAL A 185 -4.98 28.36 -12.89
CA VAL A 185 -4.67 29.24 -11.74
C VAL A 185 -3.20 29.67 -11.78
N TYR A 186 -2.27 28.75 -12.07
CA TYR A 186 -0.85 29.08 -12.21
C TYR A 186 -0.59 30.09 -13.33
N LEU A 187 -1.21 29.89 -14.50
CA LEU A 187 -1.11 30.82 -15.63
C LEU A 187 -1.69 32.19 -15.28
N THR A 188 -2.84 32.21 -14.59
CA THR A 188 -3.50 33.44 -14.14
C THR A 188 -2.65 34.22 -13.14
N ILE A 189 -2.03 33.53 -12.18
CA ILE A 189 -1.10 34.16 -11.22
C ILE A 189 0.10 34.74 -11.97
N THR A 190 0.69 33.98 -12.89
CA THR A 190 1.88 34.40 -13.65
C THR A 190 1.58 35.61 -14.53
N ASP A 191 0.41 35.65 -15.19
CA ASP A 191 -0.05 36.78 -16.00
C ASP A 191 -0.33 38.04 -15.16
N ARG A 192 -0.80 37.87 -13.92
CA ARG A 192 -1.00 38.98 -12.98
C ARG A 192 0.31 39.61 -12.50
N PHE A 193 1.42 38.86 -12.56
CA PHE A 193 2.77 39.37 -12.30
C PHE A 193 3.48 39.88 -13.57
N SER A 194 2.89 39.66 -14.75
CA SER A 194 3.40 40.19 -16.02
C SER A 194 2.86 41.60 -16.25
N GLU A 195 3.65 42.46 -16.90
CA GLU A 195 3.24 43.85 -17.21
C GLU A 195 2.15 43.93 -18.30
N GLU A 196 1.94 42.85 -19.06
CA GLU A 196 1.05 42.83 -20.23
C GLU A 196 -0.41 42.44 -19.93
N HIS A 197 -0.71 41.90 -18.73
CA HIS A 197 -2.05 41.48 -18.25
C HIS A 197 -2.97 40.88 -19.33
N LEU A 198 -2.50 39.90 -20.09
CA LEU A 198 -3.17 39.41 -21.30
C LEU A 198 -4.45 38.59 -21.01
N LEU A 199 -4.62 38.09 -19.78
CA LEU A 199 -5.72 37.20 -19.39
C LEU A 199 -6.75 37.87 -18.47
N GLU A 200 -6.72 39.19 -18.30
CA GLU A 200 -7.51 39.93 -17.31
C GLU A 200 -9.03 39.69 -17.41
N GLU A 201 -9.57 39.56 -18.62
CA GLU A 201 -10.99 39.27 -18.87
C GLU A 201 -11.42 37.87 -18.39
N ILE A 202 -10.48 36.93 -18.28
CA ILE A 202 -10.74 35.51 -17.98
C ILE A 202 -10.60 35.24 -16.48
N TYR A 203 -10.02 36.16 -15.70
CA TYR A 203 -9.76 35.98 -14.26
C TYR A 203 -11.03 35.64 -13.46
N GLY A 204 -12.14 36.33 -13.74
CA GLY A 204 -13.42 36.07 -13.07
C GLY A 204 -13.97 34.67 -13.35
N TRP A 205 -13.80 34.18 -14.58
CA TRP A 205 -14.22 32.85 -14.98
C TRP A 205 -13.36 31.76 -14.32
N VAL A 206 -12.04 31.95 -14.29
CA VAL A 206 -11.14 31.02 -13.60
C VAL A 206 -11.50 30.94 -12.12
N PHE A 207 -11.71 32.07 -11.45
CA PHE A 207 -12.07 32.08 -10.03
C PHE A 207 -13.38 31.32 -9.73
N LEU A 208 -14.44 31.56 -10.52
CA LEU A 208 -15.71 30.85 -10.37
C LEU A 208 -15.57 29.34 -10.65
N PHE A 209 -14.81 28.99 -11.69
CA PHE A 209 -14.58 27.60 -12.06
C PHE A 209 -13.75 26.85 -11.01
N SER A 210 -12.71 27.48 -10.45
CA SER A 210 -11.91 26.91 -9.37
C SER A 210 -12.71 26.69 -8.08
N GLN A 211 -13.64 27.60 -7.76
CA GLN A 211 -14.56 27.42 -6.63
C GLN A 211 -15.47 26.19 -6.84
N LEU A 212 -16.07 26.07 -8.02
CA LEU A 212 -16.94 24.94 -8.36
C LEU A 212 -16.18 23.61 -8.33
N ILE A 213 -14.97 23.58 -8.90
CA ILE A 213 -14.09 22.40 -8.86
C ILE A 213 -13.70 22.05 -7.43
N SER A 214 -13.35 23.03 -6.59
CA SER A 214 -13.04 22.78 -5.18
C SER A 214 -14.19 22.13 -4.43
N ILE A 215 -15.43 22.61 -4.63
CA ILE A 215 -16.62 22.01 -4.00
C ILE A 215 -16.81 20.56 -4.44
N LEU A 216 -16.69 20.29 -5.75
CA LEU A 216 -16.80 18.93 -6.28
C LEU A 216 -15.66 18.03 -5.80
N LEU A 217 -14.44 18.55 -5.68
CA LEU A 217 -13.29 17.82 -5.17
C LEU A 217 -13.50 17.42 -3.71
N VAL A 218 -14.00 18.33 -2.87
CA VAL A 218 -14.35 18.05 -1.47
C VAL A 218 -15.41 16.94 -1.39
N PHE A 219 -16.43 16.98 -2.25
CA PHE A 219 -17.43 15.92 -2.32
C PHE A 219 -16.83 14.56 -2.72
N VAL A 220 -15.97 14.52 -3.75
CA VAL A 220 -15.28 13.29 -4.18
C VAL A 220 -14.37 12.75 -3.07
N LEU A 221 -13.64 13.63 -2.38
CA LEU A 221 -12.80 13.22 -1.25
C LEU A 221 -13.65 12.66 -0.10
N PHE A 222 -14.80 13.27 0.19
CA PHE A 222 -15.73 12.79 1.22
C PHE A 222 -16.30 11.42 0.88
N VAL A 223 -16.78 11.19 -0.35
CA VAL A 223 -17.32 9.89 -0.77
C VAL A 223 -16.23 8.82 -0.77
N ASN A 224 -15.03 9.13 -1.28
CA ASN A 224 -13.88 8.21 -1.19
C ASN A 224 -13.51 7.89 0.26
N PHE A 225 -13.56 8.88 1.15
CA PHE A 225 -13.32 8.69 2.58
C PHE A 225 -14.38 7.77 3.20
N MET A 226 -15.66 7.96 2.90
CA MET A 226 -16.74 7.10 3.39
C MET A 226 -16.59 5.65 2.91
N ILE A 227 -16.26 5.44 1.63
CA ILE A 227 -16.00 4.10 1.08
C ILE A 227 -14.84 3.43 1.83
N HIS A 228 -13.76 4.18 2.08
CA HIS A 228 -12.60 3.67 2.80
C HIS A 228 -12.89 3.35 4.27
N LEU A 229 -13.72 4.15 4.95
CA LEU A 229 -14.14 3.91 6.33
C LEU A 229 -15.02 2.66 6.48
N THR A 230 -15.88 2.38 5.50
CA THR A 230 -16.67 1.14 5.50
C THR A 230 -15.85 -0.13 5.23
N GLU A 231 -14.59 -0.02 4.78
CA GLU A 231 -13.75 -1.16 4.43
C GLU A 231 -12.79 -1.63 5.53
N ASP A 232 -12.25 -0.73 6.36
CA ASP A 232 -11.22 -1.07 7.35
C ASP A 232 -11.85 -1.28 8.75
N GLU A 233 -12.64 -2.35 8.92
CA GLU A 233 -13.23 -2.72 10.23
C GLU A 233 -12.19 -3.17 11.28
N LYS A 234 -10.88 -3.13 10.97
CA LYS A 234 -9.79 -3.54 11.89
C LYS A 234 -8.53 -2.69 11.88
N ASP A 235 -8.47 -1.58 11.15
CA ASP A 235 -7.26 -0.75 11.12
C ASP A 235 -7.49 0.55 11.90
N ASN A 236 -6.81 0.67 13.05
CA ASN A 236 -7.07 1.66 14.08
C ASN A 236 -6.69 3.09 13.59
N TRP A 237 -7.58 3.73 12.83
CA TRP A 237 -7.35 4.97 12.07
C TRP A 237 -6.87 6.15 12.93
N GLY A 238 -7.30 6.22 14.19
CA GLY A 238 -6.80 7.21 15.15
C GLY A 238 -5.27 7.21 15.27
N THR A 239 -4.61 6.06 15.10
CA THR A 239 -3.13 5.98 15.14
C THR A 239 -2.45 6.45 13.86
N LYS A 240 -3.09 6.32 12.69
CA LYS A 240 -2.58 6.86 11.40
C LYS A 240 -2.74 8.38 11.34
N PHE A 241 -3.88 8.89 11.79
CA PHE A 241 -4.14 10.32 11.85
C PHE A 241 -3.21 11.02 12.87
N CYS A 242 -3.04 10.44 14.06
CA CYS A 242 -2.06 10.90 15.05
C CYS A 242 -0.62 10.88 14.52
N ARG A 243 -0.22 9.92 13.68
CA ARG A 243 1.10 9.90 13.01
C ARG A 243 1.28 11.03 12.00
N PHE A 244 0.21 11.47 11.35
CA PHE A 244 0.26 12.55 10.36
C PHE A 244 0.37 13.92 11.05
N ILE A 245 -0.31 14.09 12.18
CA ILE A 245 -0.33 15.35 12.94
C ILE A 245 0.86 15.50 13.89
N ILE A 246 1.37 14.41 14.47
CA ILE A 246 2.47 14.46 15.45
C ILE A 246 3.82 14.26 14.75
N PRO A 247 4.64 15.31 14.54
CA PRO A 247 5.94 15.18 13.91
C PRO A 247 6.90 14.34 14.76
N LYS A 248 7.75 13.55 14.10
CA LYS A 248 8.69 12.60 14.73
C LYS A 248 9.56 13.21 15.85
N ARG A 249 9.89 14.51 15.75
CA ARG A 249 10.65 15.26 16.77
C ARG A 249 9.89 15.39 18.11
N LEU A 250 8.56 15.51 18.08
CA LEU A 250 7.74 15.58 19.30
C LEU A 250 7.61 14.21 19.98
N VAL A 251 7.56 13.13 19.20
CA VAL A 251 7.54 11.75 19.72
C VAL A 251 8.85 11.37 20.43
N GLN A 252 9.99 11.91 19.97
CA GLN A 252 11.29 11.74 20.63
C GLN A 252 11.38 12.51 21.96
N ARG A 253 10.77 13.70 22.03
CA ARG A 253 10.81 14.57 23.22
C ARG A 253 9.82 14.12 24.32
N TYR A 254 8.70 13.51 23.93
CA TYR A 254 7.65 13.07 24.85
C TYR A 254 7.31 11.58 24.66
N PRO A 255 7.86 10.69 25.51
CA PRO A 255 7.73 9.23 25.35
C PRO A 255 6.28 8.72 25.39
N PHE A 256 5.37 9.41 26.07
CA PHE A 256 3.96 9.02 26.13
C PHE A 256 3.24 9.16 24.78
N LEU A 257 3.69 10.06 23.89
CA LEU A 257 3.17 10.23 22.53
C LEU A 257 3.50 9.03 21.62
N ARG A 258 4.43 8.15 22.04
CA ARG A 258 4.65 6.85 21.38
C ARG A 258 3.39 5.98 21.41
N ARG A 259 2.55 6.04 22.45
CA ARG A 259 1.32 5.22 22.48
C ARG A 259 0.33 5.60 21.38
N PHE A 260 0.25 6.89 21.04
CA PHE A 260 -0.68 7.41 20.02
C PHE A 260 -0.15 7.30 18.59
N THR A 261 1.16 7.24 18.41
CA THR A 261 1.83 7.11 17.10
C THR A 261 2.25 5.67 16.78
N GLY A 262 1.73 4.68 17.53
CA GLY A 262 2.07 3.26 17.35
C GLY A 262 3.55 3.00 17.59
N GLY A 263 4.01 3.31 18.80
CA GLY A 263 5.37 3.16 19.30
C GLY A 263 5.94 1.78 18.99
N ASP A 264 7.22 1.78 18.62
CA ASP A 264 8.00 0.67 18.08
C ASP A 264 7.13 -0.48 17.57
N LYS A 265 6.67 -0.34 16.31
CA LYS A 265 5.91 -1.38 15.60
C LYS A 265 6.51 -2.77 15.82
N GLU A 266 7.84 -2.83 15.90
CA GLU A 266 8.63 -4.02 16.17
C GLU A 266 8.39 -4.61 17.57
N VAL A 267 8.49 -3.83 18.65
CA VAL A 267 8.24 -4.33 20.01
C VAL A 267 6.77 -4.76 20.18
N ASN A 268 5.84 -4.05 19.55
CA ASN A 268 4.42 -4.43 19.60
C ASN A 268 4.08 -5.64 18.73
N SER A 269 4.70 -5.78 17.54
CA SER A 269 4.53 -6.97 16.70
C SER A 269 5.17 -8.20 17.34
N GLU A 270 6.36 -8.05 17.94
CA GLU A 270 7.03 -9.12 18.69
C GLU A 270 6.20 -9.54 19.91
N LYS A 271 5.68 -8.59 20.72
CA LYS A 271 4.78 -8.93 21.84
C LYS A 271 3.50 -9.61 21.39
N ARG A 272 2.93 -9.20 20.25
CA ARG A 272 1.72 -9.82 19.69
C ARG A 272 2.01 -11.23 19.15
N ALA A 273 3.15 -11.42 18.52
CA ALA A 273 3.61 -12.71 18.01
C ALA A 273 3.95 -13.68 19.16
N ILE A 274 4.60 -13.20 20.23
CA ILE A 274 4.83 -13.98 21.45
C ILE A 274 3.50 -14.42 22.04
N LYS A 275 2.54 -13.50 22.20
CA LYS A 275 1.22 -13.83 22.73
C LYS A 275 0.47 -14.83 21.85
N GLU A 276 0.50 -14.66 20.53
CA GLU A 276 -0.09 -15.61 19.58
C GLU A 276 0.56 -16.99 19.68
N TYR A 277 1.90 -17.04 19.81
CA TYR A 277 2.63 -18.27 20.04
C TYR A 277 2.23 -18.95 21.34
N GLU A 278 2.18 -18.20 22.45
CA GLU A 278 1.80 -18.74 23.75
C GLU A 278 0.36 -19.27 23.80
N GLU A 279 -0.58 -18.56 23.18
CA GLU A 279 -2.01 -18.92 23.20
C GLU A 279 -2.34 -20.06 22.24
N LYS A 280 -1.79 -20.06 21.02
CA LYS A 280 -2.18 -21.03 19.99
C LYS A 280 -1.25 -22.23 19.87
N TYR A 281 0.06 -22.02 20.02
CA TYR A 281 1.05 -23.01 19.59
C TYR A 281 1.78 -23.65 20.79
N LYS A 282 2.10 -22.89 21.84
CA LYS A 282 2.85 -23.37 23.03
C LYS A 282 2.07 -24.41 23.85
N GLN A 283 0.77 -24.18 24.06
CA GLN A 283 -0.07 -25.16 24.75
C GLN A 283 -0.19 -26.48 23.98
N TRP A 284 -0.13 -26.41 22.65
CA TRP A 284 -0.21 -27.59 21.79
C TRP A 284 1.12 -28.38 21.79
N ILE A 285 2.26 -27.70 21.62
CA ILE A 285 3.61 -28.31 21.70
C ILE A 285 3.85 -28.98 23.08
N ASN A 286 3.33 -28.40 24.16
CA ASN A 286 3.45 -28.96 25.51
C ASN A 286 2.56 -30.18 25.78
N ARG A 287 1.47 -30.38 25.02
CA ARG A 287 0.60 -31.57 25.14
C ARG A 287 1.22 -32.79 24.46
N GLU A 288 1.87 -32.61 23.30
CA GLU A 288 2.56 -33.67 22.57
C GLU A 288 3.85 -34.14 23.27
N ARG A 289 4.41 -33.32 24.18
CA ARG A 289 5.60 -33.63 24.99
C ARG A 289 5.33 -34.55 26.19
N ARG A 290 4.06 -34.77 26.56
CA ARG A 290 3.64 -35.65 27.67
C ARG A 290 3.20 -37.00 27.12
#